data_AF-U6MRX1-F1
#
_entry.id   AF-U6MRX1-F1
#
_cell.length_a   1.000
_cell.length_b   1.000
_cell.length_c   1.000
_cell.angle_alpha   90.00
_cell.angle_beta   90.00
_cell.angle_gamma   90.00
#
_symmetry.space_group_name_H-M   'P 1'
#
loop_
_entity.id
_entity.type
_entity.pdbx_description
1 polymer ?
#
loop_
_entity_poly.entity_id
_entity_poly.type
_entity_poly.pdbx_seq_one_letter_code
_entity_poly.pdbx_strand_id
1 'polypeptide(L)'
;MAEFEISNFNISRAQGVYARGLTVCPQLELWTSYVKFVYCTGTVDEFRKALMRAVDKLRWDPRAAPLWRELLLLDIRIYNSSLLSRGQVQGLLSDFTGRATGPLIPTDLEQKVFRTPLSPGGSSLVDQYGDVNVLRTNYQTVGFKQRFTYARKAHVELTRLTRDIDWSCVALPLSVPDKSRQVGFRV
;
A
#
# COMPACT_ATOMS: atom_id res chain seq x y z
N MET A 1 -0.33 19.95 -20.18
CA MET A 1 -1.39 19.31 -21.01
C MET A 1 -2.39 18.53 -20.17
N ALA A 2 -1.97 17.59 -19.31
CA ALA A 2 -2.91 16.90 -18.41
C ALA A 2 -3.59 17.86 -17.41
N GLU A 3 -2.85 18.80 -16.82
CA GLU A 3 -3.40 19.83 -15.91
C GLU A 3 -4.43 20.74 -16.59
N PHE A 4 -4.25 21.03 -17.88
CA PHE A 4 -5.18 21.80 -18.70
C PHE A 4 -6.48 21.03 -18.99
N GLU A 5 -6.41 19.71 -19.21
CA GLU A 5 -7.63 18.90 -19.38
C GLU A 5 -8.37 18.69 -18.05
N ILE A 6 -7.64 18.62 -16.92
CA ILE A 6 -8.24 18.58 -15.58
C ILE A 6 -8.98 19.90 -15.29
N SER A 7 -8.40 21.06 -15.61
CA SER A 7 -9.09 22.35 -15.45
C SER A 7 -10.32 22.49 -16.34
N ASN A 8 -10.37 21.76 -17.45
CA ASN A 8 -11.52 21.70 -18.35
C ASN A 8 -12.50 20.55 -18.01
N PHE A 9 -12.35 19.91 -16.85
CA PHE A 9 -13.16 18.76 -16.39
C PHE A 9 -13.19 17.54 -17.34
N ASN A 10 -12.24 17.44 -18.27
CA ASN A 10 -12.15 16.34 -19.23
C ASN A 10 -11.31 15.18 -18.68
N ILE A 11 -11.85 14.48 -17.67
CA ILE A 11 -11.15 13.38 -16.97
C ILE A 11 -10.68 12.29 -17.94
N SER A 12 -11.50 11.89 -18.91
CA SER A 12 -11.15 10.86 -19.89
C SER A 12 -9.98 11.25 -20.80
N ARG A 13 -9.89 12.53 -21.19
CA ARG A 13 -8.75 13.02 -21.99
C ARG A 13 -7.48 13.10 -21.15
N ALA A 14 -7.59 13.57 -19.90
CA ALA A 14 -6.47 13.57 -18.97
C ALA A 14 -5.91 12.15 -18.75
N GLN A 15 -6.78 11.14 -18.58
CA GLN A 15 -6.36 9.73 -18.51
C GLN A 15 -5.59 9.30 -19.76
N GLY A 16 -6.08 9.64 -20.96
CA GLY A 16 -5.40 9.32 -22.22
C GLY A 16 -4.03 9.98 -22.35
N VAL A 17 -3.88 11.23 -21.89
CA VAL A 17 -2.59 11.93 -21.86
C VAL A 17 -1.62 11.25 -20.91
N TYR A 18 -2.04 10.90 -19.69
CA TYR A 18 -1.20 10.17 -18.75
C TYR A 18 -0.84 8.77 -19.26
N ALA A 19 -1.78 8.03 -19.83
CA ALA A 19 -1.53 6.70 -20.37
C ALA A 19 -0.41 6.70 -21.43
N ARG A 20 -0.37 7.72 -22.30
CA ARG A 20 0.71 7.90 -23.28
C ARG A 20 2.00 8.43 -22.66
N GLY A 21 1.93 9.36 -21.71
CA GLY A 21 3.12 9.95 -21.11
C GLY A 21 3.90 8.93 -20.26
N LEU A 22 3.20 8.11 -19.49
CA LEU A 22 3.80 7.16 -18.55
C LEU A 22 4.47 5.95 -19.24
N THR A 23 4.14 5.67 -20.50
CA THR A 23 4.82 4.61 -21.28
C THR A 23 6.17 5.08 -21.82
N VAL A 24 6.34 6.39 -22.04
CA VAL A 24 7.53 6.96 -22.69
C VAL A 24 8.53 7.51 -21.68
N CYS A 25 8.07 8.13 -20.59
CA CYS A 25 8.95 8.87 -19.68
C CYS A 25 8.79 8.45 -18.21
N PRO A 26 9.81 7.85 -17.56
CA PRO A 26 9.81 7.58 -16.12
C PRO A 26 10.19 8.84 -15.30
N GLN A 27 9.62 10.00 -15.62
CA GLN A 27 9.92 11.25 -14.91
C GLN A 27 9.14 11.34 -13.61
N LEU A 28 9.82 11.67 -12.51
CA LEU A 28 9.23 11.80 -11.18
C LEU A 28 8.03 12.75 -11.15
N GLU A 29 8.15 13.92 -11.77
CA GLU A 29 7.08 14.93 -11.80
C GLU A 29 5.84 14.41 -12.51
N LEU A 30 6.00 13.68 -13.61
CA LEU A 30 4.90 13.09 -14.36
C LEU A 30 4.17 12.02 -13.53
N TRP A 31 4.92 11.13 -12.89
CA TRP A 31 4.35 10.12 -11.99
C TRP A 31 3.68 10.73 -10.77
N THR A 32 4.26 11.77 -10.18
CA THR A 32 3.69 12.49 -9.05
C THR A 32 2.37 13.19 -9.45
N SER A 33 2.34 13.83 -10.62
CA SER A 33 1.14 14.47 -11.15
C SER A 33 0.05 13.43 -11.48
N TYR A 34 0.43 12.29 -12.06
CA TYR A 34 -0.50 11.18 -12.30
C TYR A 34 -1.10 10.61 -11.00
N VAL A 35 -0.27 10.36 -9.98
CA VAL A 35 -0.75 9.85 -8.69
C VAL A 35 -1.72 10.85 -8.04
N LYS A 36 -1.44 12.16 -8.09
CA LYS A 36 -2.37 13.20 -7.63
C LYS A 36 -3.68 13.21 -8.42
N PHE A 37 -3.61 13.03 -9.74
CA PHE A 37 -4.79 12.93 -10.58
C PHE A 37 -5.66 11.73 -10.18
N VAL A 38 -5.07 10.56 -9.97
CA VAL A 38 -5.81 9.36 -9.54
C VAL A 38 -6.35 9.53 -8.12
N TYR A 39 -5.62 10.19 -7.22
CA TYR A 39 -6.13 10.51 -5.88
C TYR A 39 -7.44 11.30 -5.92
N CYS A 40 -7.57 12.26 -6.84
CA CYS A 40 -8.76 13.11 -6.95
C CYS A 40 -9.92 12.48 -7.73
N THR A 41 -9.64 11.51 -8.61
CA THR A 41 -10.63 11.04 -9.60
C THR A 41 -10.93 9.55 -9.56
N GLY A 42 -10.04 8.77 -8.96
CA GLY A 42 -10.13 7.31 -8.90
C GLY A 42 -10.55 6.80 -7.54
N THR A 43 -10.72 5.48 -7.49
CA THR A 43 -10.93 4.72 -6.26
C THR A 43 -9.63 4.55 -5.47
N VAL A 44 -9.73 4.17 -4.20
CA VAL A 44 -8.56 3.87 -3.36
C VAL A 44 -7.71 2.75 -3.95
N ASP A 45 -8.33 1.75 -4.56
CA ASP A 45 -7.61 0.65 -5.23
C ASP A 45 -6.81 1.15 -6.45
N GLU A 46 -7.42 2.01 -7.28
CA GLU A 46 -6.72 2.63 -8.40
C GLU A 46 -5.57 3.53 -7.92
N PHE A 47 -5.77 4.28 -6.84
CA PHE A 47 -4.73 5.11 -6.23
C PHE A 47 -3.56 4.26 -5.71
N ARG A 48 -3.86 3.16 -5.00
CA ARG A 48 -2.87 2.19 -4.55
C ARG A 48 -2.08 1.60 -5.72
N LYS A 49 -2.77 1.19 -6.79
CA LYS A 49 -2.15 0.67 -8.02
C LYS A 49 -1.27 1.73 -8.70
N ALA A 50 -1.71 2.98 -8.75
CA ALA A 50 -0.95 4.09 -9.30
C ALA A 50 0.34 4.33 -8.49
N LEU A 51 0.25 4.34 -7.16
CA LEU A 51 1.40 4.42 -6.26
C LEU A 51 2.37 3.26 -6.50
N MET A 52 1.88 2.01 -6.52
CA MET A 52 2.70 0.82 -6.76
C MET A 52 3.43 0.87 -8.12
N ARG A 53 2.74 1.32 -9.18
CA ARG A 53 3.35 1.50 -10.50
C ARG A 53 4.39 2.61 -10.51
N ALA A 54 4.10 3.74 -9.87
CA ALA A 54 5.04 4.86 -9.75
C ALA A 54 6.32 4.42 -9.05
N VAL A 55 6.16 3.75 -7.92
CA VAL A 55 7.19 3.05 -7.15
C VAL A 55 8.02 2.13 -8.06
N ASP A 56 7.38 1.21 -8.78
CA ASP A 56 8.10 0.24 -9.62
C ASP A 56 8.79 0.87 -10.84
N LYS A 57 8.36 2.06 -11.30
CA LYS A 57 9.01 2.75 -12.42
C LYS A 57 10.10 3.72 -11.99
N LEU A 58 9.90 4.41 -10.86
CA LEU A 58 10.83 5.40 -10.34
C LEU A 58 11.96 4.77 -9.54
N ARG A 59 11.81 3.50 -9.11
CA ARG A 59 12.74 2.63 -8.36
C ARG A 59 13.90 3.33 -7.65
N TRP A 60 14.83 3.90 -8.41
CA TRP A 60 16.14 4.36 -7.98
C TRP A 60 16.17 5.85 -7.61
N ASP A 61 15.11 6.62 -7.85
CA ASP A 61 15.08 8.06 -7.53
C ASP A 61 14.75 8.28 -6.04
N PRO A 62 15.69 8.77 -5.21
CA PRO A 62 15.43 9.05 -3.80
C PRO A 62 14.36 10.13 -3.60
N ARG A 63 14.16 11.02 -4.58
CA ARG A 63 13.12 12.05 -4.52
C ARG A 63 11.71 11.46 -4.61
N ALA A 64 11.57 10.19 -4.99
CA ALA A 64 10.32 9.46 -4.89
C ALA A 64 9.95 9.06 -3.45
N ALA A 65 10.81 9.32 -2.43
CA ALA A 65 10.56 9.11 -0.99
C ALA A 65 9.10 9.36 -0.55
N PRO A 66 8.44 10.47 -0.95
CA PRO A 66 7.05 10.73 -0.58
C PRO A 66 6.06 9.67 -1.10
N LEU A 67 6.26 9.15 -2.31
CA LEU A 67 5.38 8.14 -2.91
C LEU A 67 5.49 6.78 -2.19
N TRP A 68 6.71 6.39 -1.80
CA TRP A 68 6.96 5.18 -1.01
C TRP A 68 6.28 5.26 0.35
N ARG A 69 6.43 6.41 1.01
CA ARG A 69 5.82 6.70 2.31
C ARG A 69 4.31 6.62 2.23
N GLU A 70 3.71 7.24 1.21
CA GLU A 70 2.26 7.24 1.05
C GLU A 70 1.71 5.83 0.81
N LEU A 71 2.38 5.04 -0.05
CA LEU A 71 2.00 3.65 -0.27
C LEU A 71 2.06 2.81 1.02
N LEU A 72 3.14 2.96 1.79
CA LEU A 72 3.34 2.23 3.05
C LEU A 72 2.32 2.63 4.12
N LEU A 73 2.01 3.92 4.25
CA LEU A 73 0.97 4.40 5.16
C LEU A 73 -0.41 3.87 4.77
N LEU A 74 -0.75 3.90 3.47
CA LEU A 74 -2.00 3.35 2.98
C LEU A 74 -2.11 1.85 3.28
N ASP A 75 -1.01 1.11 3.08
CA ASP A 75 -0.91 -0.31 3.42
C ASP A 75 -1.15 -0.60 4.91
N ILE A 76 -0.51 0.18 5.78
CA ILE A 76 -0.72 0.10 7.23
C ILE A 76 -2.18 0.38 7.58
N ARG A 77 -2.81 1.40 6.96
CA ARG A 77 -4.21 1.72 7.24
C ARG A 77 -5.16 0.61 6.80
N ILE A 78 -4.91 -0.03 5.66
CA ILE A 78 -5.70 -1.19 5.20
C ILE A 78 -5.54 -2.35 6.19
N TYR A 79 -4.32 -2.65 6.62
CA TYR A 79 -4.06 -3.67 7.63
C TYR A 79 -4.72 -3.38 8.98
N ASN A 80 -4.52 -2.18 9.52
CA ASN A 80 -5.14 -1.78 10.78
C ASN A 80 -6.66 -1.80 10.68
N SER A 81 -7.23 -1.42 9.53
CA SER A 81 -8.68 -1.57 9.29
C SER A 81 -9.10 -3.04 9.35
N SER A 82 -8.33 -3.97 8.79
CA SER A 82 -8.60 -5.42 8.91
C SER A 82 -8.72 -5.87 10.36
N LEU A 83 -7.77 -5.48 11.21
CA LEU A 83 -7.78 -5.79 12.65
C LEU A 83 -8.98 -5.15 13.38
N LEU A 84 -9.22 -3.87 13.13
CA LEU A 84 -10.32 -3.14 13.76
C LEU A 84 -11.69 -3.73 13.40
N SER A 85 -11.87 -4.31 12.19
CA SER A 85 -13.13 -4.98 11.83
C SER A 85 -13.44 -6.17 12.72
N ARG A 86 -12.38 -6.79 13.25
CA ARG A 86 -12.44 -7.99 14.08
C ARG A 86 -12.44 -7.63 15.57
N GLY A 87 -12.51 -6.33 15.91
CA GLY A 87 -12.39 -5.84 17.28
C GLY A 87 -10.99 -5.98 17.87
N GLN A 88 -9.96 -6.22 17.04
CA GLN A 88 -8.58 -6.39 17.49
C GLN A 88 -7.87 -5.04 17.54
N VAL A 89 -7.52 -4.62 18.76
CA VAL A 89 -6.73 -3.40 19.01
C VAL A 89 -5.25 -3.71 19.30
N GLN A 90 -4.93 -4.97 19.57
CA GLN A 90 -3.56 -5.44 19.72
C GLN A 90 -2.96 -5.69 18.33
N GLY A 91 -1.70 -5.32 18.16
CA GLY A 91 -0.95 -5.54 16.92
C GLY A 91 -1.15 -4.47 15.84
N LEU A 92 -1.88 -3.39 16.13
CA LEU A 92 -1.98 -2.25 15.23
C LEU A 92 -0.61 -1.62 14.99
N LEU A 93 -0.28 -1.38 13.72
CA LEU A 93 0.98 -0.77 13.34
C LEU A 93 0.92 0.76 13.53
N SER A 94 2.02 1.33 13.99
CA SER A 94 2.17 2.76 14.28
C SER A 94 2.48 3.60 13.04
N ASP A 95 2.27 4.90 13.18
CA ASP A 95 2.76 5.88 12.21
C ASP A 95 4.29 6.01 12.32
N PHE A 96 5.01 5.58 11.28
CA PHE A 96 6.47 5.65 11.20
C PHE A 96 6.99 7.04 10.79
N THR A 97 6.11 8.01 10.50
CA THR A 97 6.51 9.36 10.11
C THR A 97 6.83 10.26 11.29
N GLY A 98 6.58 9.80 12.52
CA GLY A 98 6.79 10.56 13.75
C GLY A 98 5.77 11.69 13.97
N ARG A 99 4.72 11.78 13.14
CA ARG A 99 3.64 12.76 13.32
C ARG A 99 2.68 12.39 14.45
N ALA A 100 2.54 11.09 14.73
CA ALA A 100 1.72 10.57 15.80
C ALA A 100 2.52 9.60 16.66
N THR A 101 2.29 9.63 17.97
CA THR A 101 2.99 8.80 18.96
C THR A 101 2.25 7.50 19.28
N GLY A 102 1.54 6.92 18.31
CA GLY A 102 0.73 5.72 18.53
C GLY A 102 0.31 5.00 17.25
N PRO A 103 -0.56 3.98 17.39
CA PRO A 103 -1.11 3.23 16.27
C PRO A 103 -1.74 4.14 15.23
N LEU A 104 -1.52 3.85 13.95
CA LEU A 104 -2.13 4.61 12.86
C LEU A 104 -3.59 4.17 12.70
N ILE A 105 -4.51 4.88 13.37
CA ILE A 105 -5.94 4.57 13.32
C ILE A 105 -6.57 5.16 12.04
N PRO A 106 -7.12 4.32 11.15
CA PRO A 106 -7.85 4.79 9.98
C PRO A 106 -9.21 5.34 10.38
N THR A 107 -9.67 6.39 9.70
CA THR A 107 -10.99 6.98 9.90
C THR A 107 -12.12 5.98 9.60
N ASP A 108 -13.32 6.21 10.14
CA ASP A 108 -14.48 5.33 9.88
C ASP A 108 -14.81 5.22 8.40
N LEU A 109 -14.62 6.32 7.64
CA LEU A 109 -14.79 6.34 6.20
C LEU A 109 -13.76 5.47 5.49
N GLU A 110 -12.47 5.61 5.81
CA GLU A 110 -11.40 4.76 5.27
C GLU A 110 -11.67 3.29 5.55
N GLN A 111 -12.01 2.97 6.81
CA GLN A 111 -12.34 1.61 7.24
C GLN A 111 -13.51 1.02 6.43
N LYS A 112 -14.56 1.82 6.18
CA LYS A 112 -15.70 1.41 5.35
C LYS A 112 -15.28 1.17 3.90
N VAL A 113 -14.51 2.09 3.32
CA VAL A 113 -14.05 2.00 1.93
C VAL A 113 -13.17 0.76 1.73
N PHE A 114 -12.24 0.48 2.64
CA PHE A 114 -11.31 -0.65 2.47
C PHE A 114 -11.99 -2.02 2.60
N ARG A 115 -13.12 -2.10 3.31
CA ARG A 115 -13.91 -3.33 3.46
C ARG A 115 -14.97 -3.51 2.35
N THR A 116 -15.24 -2.46 1.59
CA THR A 116 -16.22 -2.54 0.51
C THR A 116 -15.62 -3.38 -0.63
N PRO A 117 -16.35 -4.39 -1.15
CA PRO A 117 -15.92 -5.16 -2.31
C PRO A 117 -15.61 -4.27 -3.51
N LEU A 118 -14.48 -4.51 -4.18
CA LEU A 118 -14.07 -3.74 -5.37
C LEU A 118 -14.98 -3.98 -6.58
N SER A 119 -15.72 -5.09 -6.57
CA SER A 119 -16.69 -5.48 -7.58
C SER A 119 -17.78 -6.34 -6.92
N PRO A 120 -18.97 -6.47 -7.52
CA PRO A 120 -20.03 -7.33 -6.97
C PRO A 120 -19.53 -8.77 -6.76
N GLY A 121 -19.52 -9.24 -5.51
CA GLY A 121 -19.01 -10.56 -5.14
C GLY A 121 -17.47 -10.71 -5.18
N GLY A 122 -16.73 -9.63 -5.42
CA GLY A 122 -15.28 -9.61 -5.40
C GLY A 122 -14.69 -9.44 -4.00
N SER A 123 -13.37 -9.51 -3.91
CA SER A 123 -12.61 -9.20 -2.68
C SER A 123 -12.54 -7.69 -2.43
N SER A 124 -12.48 -7.31 -1.16
CA SER A 124 -12.17 -5.95 -0.71
C SER A 124 -10.65 -5.71 -0.60
N LEU A 125 -10.23 -4.47 -0.31
CA LEU A 125 -8.82 -4.17 -0.04
C LEU A 125 -8.32 -4.86 1.23
N VAL A 126 -9.18 -4.98 2.25
CA VAL A 126 -8.88 -5.71 3.48
C VAL A 126 -8.65 -7.20 3.20
N ASP A 127 -9.41 -7.80 2.28
CA ASP A 127 -9.21 -9.22 1.93
C ASP A 127 -7.89 -9.45 1.18
N GLN A 128 -7.48 -8.51 0.34
CA GLN A 128 -6.26 -8.62 -0.47
C GLN A 128 -4.98 -8.25 0.28
N TYR A 129 -5.03 -7.22 1.14
CA TYR A 129 -3.84 -6.60 1.74
C TYR A 129 -3.91 -6.49 3.27
N GLY A 130 -5.01 -6.93 3.90
CA GLY A 130 -5.21 -6.88 5.34
C GLY A 130 -4.45 -7.96 6.12
N ASP A 131 -3.62 -8.77 5.46
CA ASP A 131 -2.70 -9.72 6.10
C ASP A 131 -1.30 -9.09 6.21
N VAL A 132 -0.78 -9.08 7.43
CA VAL A 132 0.55 -8.57 7.75
C VAL A 132 1.67 -9.33 7.05
N ASN A 133 1.48 -10.61 6.71
CA ASN A 133 2.45 -11.38 5.93
C ASN A 133 2.52 -10.90 4.48
N VAL A 134 1.43 -10.36 3.93
CA VAL A 134 1.43 -9.71 2.62
C VAL A 134 2.24 -8.43 2.69
N LEU A 135 2.03 -7.59 3.71
CA LEU A 135 2.86 -6.40 3.95
C LEU A 135 4.34 -6.77 4.10
N ARG A 136 4.63 -7.77 4.93
CA ARG A 136 5.98 -8.28 5.14
C ARG A 136 6.62 -8.71 3.83
N THR A 137 5.91 -9.48 3.03
CA THR A 137 6.42 -9.98 1.74
C THR A 137 6.71 -8.82 0.80
N ASN A 138 5.82 -7.81 0.76
CA ASN A 138 5.98 -6.64 -0.10
C ASN A 138 7.18 -5.77 0.29
N TYR A 139 7.48 -5.63 1.59
CA TYR A 139 8.48 -4.66 2.07
C TYR A 139 9.78 -5.26 2.65
N GLN A 140 9.76 -6.50 3.11
CA GLN A 140 10.92 -7.18 3.70
C GLN A 140 11.63 -8.13 2.73
N THR A 141 10.99 -8.58 1.64
CA THR A 141 11.67 -9.47 0.69
C THR A 141 12.90 -8.81 0.08
N VAL A 142 13.93 -9.64 -0.11
CA VAL A 142 15.15 -9.28 -0.82
C VAL A 142 14.82 -8.73 -2.21
N GLY A 143 13.75 -9.18 -2.87
CA GLY A 143 13.29 -8.67 -4.15
C GLY A 143 12.86 -7.20 -4.14
N PHE A 144 12.15 -6.73 -3.11
CA PHE A 144 11.83 -5.31 -2.98
C PHE A 144 13.10 -4.52 -2.66
N LYS A 145 13.89 -4.93 -1.66
CA LYS A 145 15.20 -4.31 -1.35
C LYS A 145 16.18 -4.30 -2.54
N GLN A 146 16.18 -5.34 -3.38
CA GLN A 146 16.99 -5.48 -4.59
C GLN A 146 16.61 -4.48 -5.67
N ARG A 147 15.31 -4.15 -5.81
CA ARG A 147 14.86 -3.08 -6.72
C ARG A 147 15.53 -1.73 -6.40
N PHE A 148 16.04 -1.55 -5.17
CA PHE A 148 16.71 -0.34 -4.69
C PHE A 148 18.23 -0.45 -4.57
N THR A 149 18.83 -1.62 -4.84
CA THR A 149 20.29 -1.85 -4.65
C THR A 149 21.17 -0.88 -5.45
N TYR A 150 20.72 -0.45 -6.62
CA TYR A 150 21.42 0.53 -7.46
C TYR A 150 21.40 1.95 -6.89
N ALA A 151 20.45 2.27 -6.00
CA ALA A 151 20.32 3.57 -5.37
C ALA A 151 20.47 3.46 -3.86
N ARG A 152 21.73 3.43 -3.38
CA ARG A 152 22.08 3.34 -1.95
C ARG A 152 21.27 4.32 -1.08
N LYS A 153 21.03 5.55 -1.56
CA LYS A 153 20.21 6.55 -0.85
C LYS A 153 18.72 6.16 -0.74
N ALA A 154 18.12 5.68 -1.83
CA ALA A 154 16.72 5.23 -1.82
C ALA A 154 16.53 3.97 -0.96
N HIS A 155 17.49 3.04 -1.03
CA HIS A 155 17.50 1.85 -0.17
C HIS A 155 17.62 2.20 1.31
N VAL A 156 18.51 3.14 1.67
CA VAL A 156 18.65 3.63 3.05
C VAL A 156 17.38 4.28 3.53
N GLU A 157 16.75 5.15 2.72
CA GLU A 157 15.51 5.81 3.11
C GLU A 157 14.37 4.81 3.28
N LEU A 158 14.16 3.87 2.36
CA LEU A 158 13.14 2.82 2.52
C LEU A 158 13.42 1.95 3.74
N THR A 159 14.68 1.58 3.98
CA THR A 159 15.08 0.80 5.16
C THR A 159 14.81 1.59 6.43
N ARG A 160 15.04 2.91 6.44
CA ARG A 160 14.69 3.79 7.55
C ARG A 160 13.18 3.81 7.79
N LEU A 161 12.39 4.09 6.75
CA LEU A 161 10.91 4.13 6.83
C LEU A 161 10.33 2.79 7.34
N THR A 162 10.92 1.66 6.95
CA THR A 162 10.44 0.33 7.34
C THR A 162 10.99 -0.15 8.68
N ARG A 163 12.16 0.32 9.13
CA ARG A 163 12.76 -0.04 10.43
C ARG A 163 11.98 0.56 11.59
N ASP A 164 11.49 1.77 11.41
CA ASP A 164 10.78 2.50 12.47
C ASP A 164 9.33 1.98 12.65
N ILE A 165 8.90 1.00 11.83
CA ILE A 165 7.65 0.26 12.02
C ILE A 165 7.89 -0.90 12.98
N ASP A 166 7.03 -1.01 13.99
CA ASP A 166 7.03 -2.14 14.92
C ASP A 166 6.46 -3.41 14.27
N TRP A 167 7.33 -4.16 13.60
CA TRP A 167 6.99 -5.49 13.07
C TRP A 167 6.98 -6.58 14.15
N SER A 168 7.28 -6.28 15.42
CA SER A 168 7.25 -7.27 16.51
C SER A 168 5.83 -7.60 16.97
N CYS A 169 4.87 -6.71 16.70
CA CYS A 169 3.42 -6.97 16.74
C CYS A 169 2.97 -8.18 15.90
N VAL A 170 3.87 -8.72 15.06
CA VAL A 170 3.66 -9.80 14.11
C VAL A 170 4.24 -11.14 14.59
N ALA A 171 4.67 -11.21 15.85
CA ALA A 171 5.23 -12.43 16.44
C ALA A 171 4.15 -13.44 16.83
N LEU A 172 3.49 -14.02 15.82
CA LEU A 172 3.15 -15.43 15.84
C LEU A 172 3.61 -15.98 14.48
N PRO A 173 4.59 -16.90 14.43
CA PRO A 173 4.50 -17.92 13.42
C PRO A 173 3.11 -18.52 13.61
N LEU A 174 2.27 -18.51 12.59
CA LEU A 174 1.14 -19.42 12.55
C LEU A 174 1.80 -20.81 12.69
N SER A 175 1.81 -21.36 13.91
CA SER A 175 1.96 -22.79 14.08
C SER A 175 0.87 -23.35 13.20
N VAL A 176 1.28 -23.97 12.08
CA VAL A 176 0.40 -24.75 11.23
C VAL A 176 -0.43 -25.60 12.19
N PRO A 177 -1.77 -25.43 12.27
CA PRO A 177 -2.56 -26.42 12.95
C PRO A 177 -2.41 -27.68 12.12
N ASP A 178 -1.54 -28.57 12.60
CA ASP A 178 -1.36 -29.91 12.09
C ASP A 178 -2.74 -30.56 12.01
N LYS A 179 -3.19 -30.85 10.79
CA LYS A 179 -4.48 -31.51 10.50
C LYS A 179 -4.47 -33.00 10.89
N SER A 180 -3.63 -33.41 11.82
CA SER A 180 -3.35 -34.83 12.08
C SER A 180 -3.54 -35.22 13.54
N ARG A 181 -4.66 -34.82 14.17
CA ARG A 181 -5.24 -35.54 15.33
C ARG A 181 -6.60 -34.93 15.66
N GLN A 182 -7.57 -35.80 15.88
CA GLN A 182 -8.96 -35.50 16.23
C GLN A 182 -9.94 -35.36 15.06
N VAL A 183 -10.14 -36.45 14.33
CA VAL A 183 -11.50 -36.97 14.15
C VAL A 183 -11.47 -38.42 14.59
N GLY A 184 -12.15 -38.72 15.69
CA GLY A 184 -12.36 -40.08 16.16
C GLY A 184 -13.22 -40.84 15.16
N PHE A 185 -12.82 -42.08 14.87
CA PHE A 185 -13.78 -43.10 14.47
C PHE A 185 -14.19 -43.86 15.72
N ARG A 186 -15.42 -43.61 16.13
CA ARG A 186 -16.22 -44.46 16.99
C ARG A 186 -17.27 -45.09 16.07
N VAL A 187 -17.07 -46.33 15.65
CA VAL A 187 -18.01 -47.46 15.64
C VAL A 187 -17.18 -48.72 15.58
#